data_AF-S9QRC8-F1
#
_entry.id   AF-S9QRC8-F1
#
_cell.length_a   1.000
_cell.length_b   1.000
_cell.length_c   1.000
_cell.angle_alpha   90.00
_cell.angle_beta   90.00
_cell.angle_gamma   90.00
#
_symmetry.space_group_name_H-M   'P 1'
#
loop_
_entity.id
_entity.type
_entity.pdbx_description
1 polymer ?
#
loop_
_entity_poly.entity_id
_entity_poly.type
_entity_poly.pdbx_seq_one_letter_code
_entity_poly.pdbx_strand_id
1 'polypeptide(L)'
;MTRFTPLRSLMPLLGLLCLAAVSAQAQTKSTKRGVAYGYHSAEDMKALSKGISWWYNWASTPEAGAASVASSVGVSFVPMVWGGTPNADQLAASIPAGTQYLLGFNEPNFKSQARKTPSEAAALWPILEDVARRKNLKLASPAVNYCGDCVSEGGVTFTDPVVYLDAFFAKCTNCQVDYVAVHWYACDLSALKWYIGLFKKYNKPIWLTEFACGDRPHDQITLDVQKKYMTDAVTYLESEPAVFRYSWFSARNNEIPNINLLGASGQLTELGNLYVSLPAGGGTTPPPSGNKLTPVAATASSSESGGTAAANAIDGNLSTRWSSAFADPQYLQLDLGTAKKISGVRLTWEAAYGKDYQVQVSNDAAAWTTVATVVGGDGGVDDHTGLSATARYVRIYGTKRATGYGYSLFEVELFGTP
;
A
#
# COMPACT_ATOMS: atom_id res chain seq x y z
N MET A 1 -69.37 9.50 -47.52
CA MET A 1 -68.40 8.61 -46.83
C MET A 1 -67.07 9.33 -46.78
N THR A 2 -66.84 10.10 -45.71
CA THR A 2 -65.62 10.89 -45.49
C THR A 2 -65.14 10.55 -44.09
N ARG A 3 -64.10 9.70 -43.99
CA ARG A 3 -63.57 9.22 -42.72
C ARG A 3 -62.53 10.21 -42.18
N PHE A 4 -62.87 10.81 -41.04
CA PHE A 4 -61.97 11.52 -40.15
C PHE A 4 -60.95 10.56 -39.52
N THR A 5 -59.69 10.97 -39.47
CA THR A 5 -58.61 10.34 -38.68
C THR A 5 -58.39 11.17 -37.42
N PRO A 6 -58.30 10.60 -36.20
CA PRO A 6 -57.95 11.38 -35.02
C PRO A 6 -56.43 11.36 -34.77
N LEU A 7 -55.91 12.54 -34.45
CA LEU A 7 -54.55 12.83 -34.00
C LEU A 7 -54.33 12.22 -32.60
N ARG A 8 -53.33 11.34 -32.42
CA ARG A 8 -52.92 10.84 -31.10
C ARG A 8 -51.95 11.84 -30.46
N SER A 9 -52.35 12.36 -29.30
CA SER A 9 -51.56 13.20 -28.38
C SER A 9 -50.36 12.41 -27.83
N LEU A 10 -49.15 12.99 -27.93
CA LEU A 10 -47.96 12.54 -27.20
C LEU A 10 -47.95 13.20 -25.80
N MET A 11 -48.07 12.40 -24.75
CA MET A 11 -47.67 12.80 -23.39
C MET A 11 -46.16 12.54 -23.21
N PRO A 12 -45.38 13.48 -22.64
CA PRO A 12 -44.01 13.21 -22.28
C PRO A 12 -43.97 12.44 -20.95
N LEU A 13 -43.35 11.27 -20.98
CA LEU A 13 -43.05 10.46 -19.79
C LEU A 13 -41.91 11.15 -19.02
N LEU A 14 -42.22 11.82 -17.90
CA LEU A 14 -41.21 12.28 -16.96
C LEU A 14 -40.61 11.04 -16.26
N GLY A 15 -39.47 10.57 -16.75
CA GLY A 15 -38.68 9.54 -16.08
C GLY A 15 -38.06 10.09 -14.81
N LEU A 16 -38.59 9.68 -13.66
CA LEU A 16 -38.00 9.96 -12.36
C LEU A 16 -36.69 9.15 -12.24
N LEU A 17 -35.55 9.80 -12.48
CA LEU A 17 -34.23 9.20 -12.26
C LEU A 17 -34.01 9.06 -10.75
N CYS A 18 -34.34 7.88 -10.21
CA CYS A 18 -34.03 7.55 -8.82
C CYS A 18 -32.52 7.29 -8.74
N LEU A 19 -31.72 8.32 -8.42
CA LEU A 19 -30.34 8.12 -7.98
C LEU A 19 -30.40 7.36 -6.66
N ALA A 20 -30.21 6.04 -6.72
CA ALA A 20 -29.87 5.26 -5.54
C ALA A 20 -28.51 5.78 -5.05
N ALA A 21 -28.54 6.58 -3.98
CA ALA A 21 -27.34 6.86 -3.20
C ALA A 21 -26.84 5.51 -2.67
N VAL A 22 -25.80 4.96 -3.30
CA VAL A 22 -25.03 3.86 -2.73
C VAL A 22 -24.39 4.42 -1.48
N SER A 23 -24.94 4.08 -0.32
CA SER A 23 -24.28 4.33 0.95
C SER A 23 -22.94 3.59 0.92
N ALA A 24 -21.85 4.35 0.86
CA ALA A 24 -20.53 3.80 1.13
C ALA A 24 -20.53 3.37 2.60
N GLN A 25 -20.85 2.10 2.84
CA GLN A 25 -20.69 1.52 4.16
C GLN A 25 -19.20 1.61 4.49
N ALA A 26 -18.86 2.36 5.53
CA ALA A 26 -17.47 2.51 5.97
C ALA A 26 -16.88 1.11 6.13
N GLN A 27 -15.85 0.83 5.34
CA GLN A 27 -15.21 -0.48 5.33
C GLN A 27 -14.64 -0.76 6.72
N THR A 28 -15.19 -1.74 7.43
CA THR A 28 -14.84 -2.01 8.84
C THR A 28 -13.46 -2.66 9.00
N LYS A 29 -12.91 -3.27 7.93
CA LYS A 29 -11.60 -3.92 7.89
C LYS A 29 -10.98 -3.92 6.48
N SER A 30 -9.66 -3.93 6.39
CA SER A 30 -8.93 -3.80 5.12
C SER A 30 -9.12 -4.97 4.18
N THR A 31 -9.39 -4.69 2.91
CA THR A 31 -9.44 -5.67 1.82
C THR A 31 -8.05 -6.15 1.41
N LYS A 32 -7.01 -5.35 1.69
CA LYS A 32 -5.61 -5.67 1.40
C LYS A 32 -5.01 -6.62 2.44
N ARG A 33 -5.43 -6.50 3.70
CA ARG A 33 -4.80 -7.14 4.86
C ARG A 33 -5.13 -8.61 4.99
N GLY A 34 -4.09 -9.44 5.06
CA GLY A 34 -4.19 -10.86 5.33
C GLY A 34 -3.14 -11.37 6.31
N VAL A 35 -3.07 -12.70 6.45
CA VAL A 35 -2.07 -13.37 7.29
C VAL A 35 -1.56 -14.63 6.59
N ALA A 36 -0.26 -14.91 6.71
CA ALA A 36 0.37 -16.12 6.21
C ALA A 36 0.50 -17.12 7.37
N TYR A 37 -0.43 -18.09 7.48
CA TYR A 37 -0.43 -19.09 8.56
C TYR A 37 -1.39 -20.24 8.27
N GLY A 38 -1.01 -21.47 8.66
CA GLY A 38 -1.72 -22.70 8.29
C GLY A 38 -2.31 -23.53 9.42
N TYR A 39 -2.36 -23.01 10.65
CA TYR A 39 -2.81 -23.78 11.82
C TYR A 39 -3.85 -23.03 12.66
N HIS A 40 -4.69 -22.20 12.04
CA HIS A 40 -5.75 -21.49 12.75
C HIS A 40 -6.78 -22.45 13.34
N SER A 41 -7.12 -22.27 14.62
CA SER A 41 -8.40 -22.74 15.15
C SER A 41 -9.57 -21.88 14.64
N ALA A 42 -10.80 -22.31 14.90
CA ALA A 42 -11.97 -21.49 14.64
C ALA A 42 -11.93 -20.18 15.46
N GLU A 43 -11.44 -20.24 16.70
CA GLU A 43 -11.29 -19.11 17.61
C GLU A 43 -10.21 -18.15 17.12
N ASP A 44 -9.09 -18.67 16.61
CA ASP A 44 -8.02 -17.87 16.00
C ASP A 44 -8.55 -17.05 14.81
N MET A 45 -9.29 -17.71 13.91
CA MET A 45 -9.85 -17.05 12.74
C MET A 45 -10.87 -15.96 13.15
N LYS A 46 -11.72 -16.23 14.14
CA LYS A 46 -12.62 -15.20 14.71
C LYS A 46 -11.84 -14.01 15.27
N ALA A 47 -10.76 -14.27 16.02
CA ALA A 47 -9.96 -13.21 16.62
C ALA A 47 -9.30 -12.31 15.55
N LEU A 48 -8.68 -12.91 14.53
CA LEU A 48 -8.02 -12.18 13.45
C LEU A 48 -9.00 -11.48 12.50
N SER A 49 -10.19 -12.06 12.29
CA SER A 49 -11.21 -11.55 11.35
C SER A 49 -11.67 -10.12 11.61
N LYS A 50 -11.38 -9.58 12.80
CA LYS A 50 -11.59 -8.18 13.17
C LYS A 50 -10.88 -7.19 12.24
N GLY A 51 -9.72 -7.59 11.69
CA GLY A 51 -8.92 -6.70 10.83
C GLY A 51 -8.44 -7.30 9.52
N ILE A 52 -8.45 -8.64 9.38
CA ILE A 52 -8.03 -9.30 8.14
C ILE A 52 -9.21 -9.66 7.24
N SER A 53 -8.99 -9.66 5.92
CA SER A 53 -9.99 -10.08 4.93
C SER A 53 -9.62 -11.37 4.20
N TRP A 54 -8.39 -11.84 4.33
CA TRP A 54 -7.95 -13.07 3.67
C TRP A 54 -6.78 -13.75 4.39
N TRP A 55 -6.54 -15.02 4.09
CA TRP A 55 -5.34 -15.75 4.54
C TRP A 55 -4.95 -16.80 3.50
N TYR A 56 -3.72 -17.30 3.62
CA TYR A 56 -3.26 -18.51 2.94
C TYR A 56 -2.35 -19.31 3.88
N ASN A 57 -2.11 -20.57 3.52
CA ASN A 57 -1.41 -21.55 4.35
C ASN A 57 -0.40 -22.38 3.55
N TRP A 58 0.09 -21.86 2.42
CA TRP A 58 0.99 -22.56 1.49
C TRP A 58 0.41 -23.83 0.85
N ALA A 59 -0.87 -24.16 1.06
CA ALA A 59 -1.52 -25.32 0.49
C ALA A 59 -2.66 -24.93 -0.46
N SER A 60 -3.19 -25.92 -1.19
CA SER A 60 -4.35 -25.73 -2.06
C SER A 60 -5.69 -25.81 -1.33
N THR A 61 -5.69 -26.22 -0.05
CA THR A 61 -6.89 -26.36 0.79
C THR A 61 -6.70 -25.67 2.14
N PRO A 62 -7.76 -25.05 2.69
CA PRO A 62 -7.69 -24.45 4.02
C PRO A 62 -7.64 -25.51 5.12
N GLU A 63 -7.04 -25.15 6.25
CA GLU A 63 -7.10 -25.93 7.48
C GLU A 63 -8.52 -25.92 8.08
N ALA A 64 -8.95 -27.06 8.64
CA ALA A 64 -10.33 -27.29 9.07
C ALA A 64 -10.83 -26.27 10.10
N GLY A 65 -9.95 -25.82 11.01
CA GLY A 65 -10.28 -24.84 12.03
C GLY A 65 -10.76 -23.52 11.42
N ALA A 66 -9.94 -22.87 10.59
CA ALA A 66 -10.34 -21.66 9.87
C ALA A 66 -11.53 -21.90 8.94
N ALA A 67 -11.51 -22.99 8.16
CA ALA A 67 -12.54 -23.28 7.15
C ALA A 67 -13.95 -23.35 7.75
N SER A 68 -14.08 -23.78 9.00
CA SER A 68 -15.37 -23.91 9.70
C SER A 68 -16.08 -22.57 9.95
N VAL A 69 -15.35 -21.44 9.94
CA VAL A 69 -15.91 -20.12 10.31
C VAL A 69 -15.55 -18.99 9.34
N ALA A 70 -14.54 -19.15 8.49
CA ALA A 70 -14.01 -18.07 7.66
C ALA A 70 -15.07 -17.31 6.85
N SER A 71 -15.98 -18.03 6.18
CA SER A 71 -17.06 -17.41 5.41
C SER A 71 -18.02 -16.62 6.27
N SER A 72 -18.33 -17.07 7.49
CA SER A 72 -19.26 -16.38 8.39
C SER A 72 -18.63 -15.13 9.03
N VAL A 73 -17.31 -15.08 9.12
CA VAL A 73 -16.56 -13.90 9.60
C VAL A 73 -15.99 -13.04 8.45
N GLY A 74 -16.41 -13.31 7.22
CA GLY A 74 -16.04 -12.52 6.03
C GLY A 74 -14.53 -12.53 5.76
N VAL A 75 -13.87 -13.68 5.88
CA VAL A 75 -12.47 -13.87 5.54
C VAL A 75 -12.38 -14.93 4.44
N SER A 76 -11.59 -14.67 3.39
CA SER A 76 -11.44 -15.58 2.25
C SER A 76 -10.10 -16.32 2.26
N PHE A 77 -10.14 -17.64 2.01
CA PHE A 77 -8.94 -18.43 1.79
C PHE A 77 -8.39 -18.19 0.39
N VAL A 78 -7.06 -18.15 0.27
CA VAL A 78 -6.36 -18.13 -1.03
C VAL A 78 -5.49 -19.38 -1.16
N PRO A 79 -5.78 -20.31 -2.09
CA PRO A 79 -4.93 -21.47 -2.32
C PRO A 79 -3.59 -21.09 -2.95
N MET A 80 -2.61 -21.97 -2.74
CA MET A 80 -1.27 -21.86 -3.31
C MET A 80 -0.83 -23.17 -3.95
N VAL A 81 -0.10 -23.08 -5.07
CA VAL A 81 0.70 -24.19 -5.59
C VAL A 81 2.13 -24.00 -5.12
N TRP A 82 2.49 -24.53 -3.95
CA TRP A 82 3.78 -24.25 -3.33
C TRP A 82 4.98 -24.62 -4.21
N GLY A 83 5.02 -25.84 -4.76
CA GLY A 83 6.16 -26.34 -5.53
C GLY A 83 5.87 -27.69 -6.19
N GLY A 84 6.91 -28.51 -6.41
CA GLY A 84 6.76 -29.83 -7.05
C GLY A 84 6.20 -29.76 -8.48
N THR A 85 5.58 -30.84 -8.95
CA THR A 85 4.90 -30.88 -10.25
C THR A 85 3.40 -31.00 -10.01
N PRO A 86 2.62 -29.91 -10.17
CA PRO A 86 1.19 -29.96 -9.88
C PRO A 86 0.44 -30.85 -10.87
N ASN A 87 -0.61 -31.53 -10.41
CA ASN A 87 -1.57 -32.22 -11.26
C ASN A 87 -2.84 -31.35 -11.39
N ALA A 88 -3.24 -31.02 -12.62
CA ALA A 88 -4.34 -30.10 -12.87
C ALA A 88 -5.68 -30.59 -12.29
N ASP A 89 -5.97 -31.88 -12.40
CA ASP A 89 -7.24 -32.44 -11.94
C ASP A 89 -7.32 -32.46 -10.40
N GLN A 90 -6.24 -32.89 -9.75
CA GLN A 90 -6.15 -32.88 -8.28
C GLN A 90 -6.21 -31.45 -7.72
N LEU A 91 -5.47 -30.52 -8.34
CA LEU A 91 -5.46 -29.13 -7.93
C LEU A 91 -6.85 -28.50 -8.11
N ALA A 92 -7.48 -28.67 -9.29
CA ALA A 92 -8.84 -28.19 -9.53
C ALA A 92 -9.86 -28.81 -8.56
N ALA A 93 -9.73 -30.10 -8.23
CA ALA A 93 -10.62 -30.74 -7.25
C ALA A 93 -10.45 -30.17 -5.83
N SER A 94 -9.23 -29.79 -5.46
CA SER A 94 -8.91 -29.27 -4.11
C SER A 94 -9.34 -27.82 -3.87
N ILE A 95 -9.39 -26.99 -4.93
CA ILE A 95 -9.68 -25.55 -4.77
C ILE A 95 -11.14 -25.35 -4.34
N PRO A 96 -11.38 -24.66 -3.19
CA PRO A 96 -12.73 -24.38 -2.71
C PRO A 96 -13.58 -23.60 -3.71
N ALA A 97 -14.89 -23.86 -3.72
CA ALA A 97 -15.84 -23.09 -4.53
C ALA A 97 -15.83 -21.61 -4.13
N GLY A 98 -16.01 -20.71 -5.10
CA GLY A 98 -16.00 -19.26 -4.86
C GLY A 98 -14.62 -18.63 -4.70
N THR A 99 -13.54 -19.43 -4.77
CA THR A 99 -12.18 -18.91 -4.83
C THR A 99 -11.99 -18.03 -6.05
N GLN A 100 -11.27 -16.91 -5.89
CA GLN A 100 -11.00 -15.94 -6.97
C GLN A 100 -9.54 -15.90 -7.41
N TYR A 101 -8.62 -16.37 -6.56
CA TYR A 101 -7.18 -16.21 -6.75
C TYR A 101 -6.46 -17.53 -6.50
N LEU A 102 -5.32 -17.72 -7.16
CA LEU A 102 -4.39 -18.82 -6.91
C LEU A 102 -2.97 -18.25 -6.89
N LEU A 103 -2.24 -18.52 -5.81
CA LEU A 103 -0.82 -18.17 -5.68
C LEU A 103 0.05 -19.21 -6.40
N GLY A 104 1.04 -18.73 -7.15
CA GLY A 104 2.05 -19.57 -7.81
C GLY A 104 3.07 -20.17 -6.84
N PHE A 105 4.21 -20.60 -7.40
CA PHE A 105 5.27 -21.27 -6.64
C PHE A 105 5.89 -20.40 -5.54
N ASN A 106 6.19 -21.01 -4.39
CA ASN A 106 6.76 -20.36 -3.22
C ASN A 106 8.28 -20.29 -3.31
N GLU A 107 8.83 -19.09 -3.41
CA GLU A 107 10.28 -18.84 -3.38
C GLU A 107 11.07 -19.80 -4.29
N PRO A 108 10.68 -19.92 -5.58
CA PRO A 108 11.28 -20.93 -6.44
C PRO A 108 12.78 -20.70 -6.66
N ASN A 109 13.26 -19.48 -6.49
CA ASN A 109 14.68 -19.17 -6.59
C ASN A 109 15.51 -19.75 -5.44
N PHE A 110 14.91 -20.10 -4.30
CA PHE A 110 15.58 -20.70 -3.15
C PHE A 110 15.67 -22.22 -3.27
N LYS A 111 16.85 -22.80 -2.98
CA LYS A 111 17.02 -24.26 -2.99
C LYS A 111 16.28 -24.97 -1.86
N SER A 112 16.02 -24.28 -0.76
CA SER A 112 15.30 -24.81 0.41
C SER A 112 13.78 -24.77 0.27
N GLN A 113 13.25 -24.10 -0.75
CA GLN A 113 11.82 -23.87 -0.95
C GLN A 113 11.35 -24.64 -2.19
N ALA A 114 10.53 -24.03 -3.07
CA ALA A 114 10.00 -24.74 -4.23
C ALA A 114 11.09 -25.20 -5.21
N ARG A 115 12.28 -24.59 -5.17
CA ARG A 115 13.49 -24.93 -5.92
C ARG A 115 13.20 -25.20 -7.40
N LYS A 116 12.97 -24.13 -8.14
CA LYS A 116 12.73 -24.15 -9.60
C LYS A 116 13.52 -23.05 -10.27
N THR A 117 14.28 -23.39 -11.29
CA THR A 117 14.79 -22.41 -12.26
C THR A 117 13.63 -21.70 -12.97
N PRO A 118 13.86 -20.51 -13.56
CA PRO A 118 12.84 -19.82 -14.34
C PRO A 118 12.22 -20.67 -15.46
N SER A 119 13.03 -21.45 -16.19
CA SER A 119 12.50 -22.36 -17.23
C SER A 119 11.63 -23.48 -16.67
N GLU A 120 11.99 -24.08 -15.53
CA GLU A 120 11.16 -25.11 -14.90
C GLU A 120 9.83 -24.54 -14.39
N ALA A 121 9.85 -23.35 -13.79
CA ALA A 121 8.64 -22.67 -13.35
C ALA A 121 7.73 -22.33 -14.55
N ALA A 122 8.30 -21.79 -15.64
CA ALA A 122 7.56 -21.47 -16.86
C ALA A 122 7.00 -22.74 -17.55
N ALA A 123 7.75 -23.84 -17.58
CA ALA A 123 7.30 -25.10 -18.17
C ALA A 123 6.10 -25.72 -17.42
N LEU A 124 5.99 -25.47 -16.12
CA LEU A 124 4.87 -25.95 -15.30
C LEU A 124 3.68 -24.97 -15.25
N TRP A 125 3.88 -23.72 -15.67
CA TRP A 125 2.85 -22.68 -15.61
C TRP A 125 1.55 -23.01 -16.36
N PRO A 126 1.58 -23.66 -17.55
CA PRO A 126 0.34 -24.04 -18.26
C PRO A 126 -0.63 -24.91 -17.44
N ILE A 127 -0.12 -25.65 -16.44
CA ILE A 127 -0.96 -26.44 -15.53
C ILE A 127 -1.80 -25.51 -14.63
N LEU A 128 -1.19 -24.44 -14.12
CA LEU A 128 -1.87 -23.44 -13.30
C LEU A 128 -2.87 -22.64 -14.13
N GLU A 129 -2.53 -22.29 -15.38
CA GLU A 129 -3.44 -21.62 -16.32
C GLU A 129 -4.66 -22.45 -16.66
N ASP A 130 -4.48 -23.76 -16.86
CA ASP A 130 -5.60 -24.67 -17.11
C ASP A 130 -6.56 -24.71 -15.90
N VAL A 131 -6.03 -24.82 -14.68
CA VAL A 131 -6.86 -24.73 -13.47
C VAL A 131 -7.53 -23.37 -13.34
N ALA A 132 -6.81 -22.29 -13.59
CA ALA A 132 -7.34 -20.93 -13.54
C ALA A 132 -8.49 -20.75 -14.52
N ARG A 133 -8.37 -21.27 -15.75
CA ARG A 133 -9.44 -21.27 -16.75
C ARG A 133 -10.65 -22.10 -16.30
N ARG A 134 -10.43 -23.32 -15.78
CA ARG A 134 -11.52 -24.20 -15.30
C ARG A 134 -12.30 -23.62 -14.12
N LYS A 135 -11.63 -22.83 -13.27
CA LYS A 135 -12.16 -22.30 -12.00
C LYS A 135 -12.39 -20.78 -12.01
N ASN A 136 -12.14 -20.13 -13.15
CA ASN A 136 -12.20 -18.68 -13.32
C ASN A 136 -11.35 -17.90 -12.28
N LEU A 137 -10.09 -18.31 -12.12
CA LEU A 137 -9.15 -17.73 -11.14
C LEU A 137 -8.22 -16.71 -11.77
N LYS A 138 -7.76 -15.80 -10.93
CA LYS A 138 -6.62 -14.93 -11.20
C LYS A 138 -5.34 -15.53 -10.64
N LEU A 139 -4.24 -15.44 -11.39
CA LEU A 139 -2.96 -16.03 -11.03
C LEU A 139 -2.00 -14.98 -10.50
N ALA A 140 -1.45 -15.21 -9.31
CA ALA A 140 -0.26 -14.49 -8.86
C ALA A 140 0.98 -15.24 -9.33
N SER A 141 2.02 -14.50 -9.72
CA SER A 141 3.32 -15.04 -10.14
C SER A 141 3.92 -15.99 -9.10
N PRO A 142 5.02 -16.70 -9.42
CA PRO A 142 5.86 -17.22 -8.34
C PRO A 142 6.23 -16.10 -7.36
N ALA A 143 6.14 -16.39 -6.07
CA ALA A 143 6.47 -15.45 -5.00
C ALA A 143 7.98 -15.46 -4.77
N VAL A 144 8.64 -14.33 -4.93
CA VAL A 144 10.12 -14.23 -4.92
C VAL A 144 10.66 -13.34 -3.80
N ASN A 145 11.92 -13.58 -3.44
CA ASN A 145 12.69 -12.75 -2.50
C ASN A 145 14.20 -12.83 -2.79
N TYR A 146 15.00 -11.97 -2.18
CA TYR A 146 16.45 -12.07 -2.21
C TYR A 146 16.92 -13.36 -1.55
N CYS A 147 17.73 -14.11 -2.29
CA CYS A 147 18.10 -15.46 -1.92
C CYS A 147 19.62 -15.59 -1.66
N GLY A 148 19.97 -16.35 -0.61
CA GLY A 148 21.36 -16.69 -0.27
C GLY A 148 21.86 -17.98 -0.93
N ASP A 149 21.06 -19.06 -0.89
CA ASP A 149 21.36 -20.33 -1.57
C ASP A 149 20.32 -20.65 -2.65
N CYS A 150 20.71 -20.37 -3.90
CA CYS A 150 19.77 -20.20 -4.99
C CYS A 150 20.01 -21.17 -6.14
N VAL A 151 18.94 -21.39 -6.90
CA VAL A 151 19.02 -22.10 -8.19
C VAL A 151 19.85 -21.29 -9.19
N SER A 152 20.47 -21.99 -10.11
CA SER A 152 21.23 -21.40 -11.22
C SER A 152 20.75 -21.99 -12.54
N GLU A 153 20.69 -21.16 -13.58
CA GLU A 153 20.37 -21.57 -14.95
C GLU A 153 21.18 -20.73 -15.93
N GLY A 154 21.73 -21.34 -16.98
CA GLY A 154 22.40 -20.60 -18.06
C GLY A 154 23.58 -19.75 -17.60
N GLY A 155 24.29 -20.16 -16.54
CA GLY A 155 25.40 -19.41 -15.96
C GLY A 155 25.00 -18.27 -15.02
N VAL A 156 23.71 -18.09 -14.76
CA VAL A 156 23.18 -17.09 -13.81
C VAL A 156 22.71 -17.80 -12.55
N THR A 157 23.12 -17.31 -11.38
CA THR A 157 22.54 -17.70 -10.09
C THR A 157 21.51 -16.65 -9.68
N PHE A 158 20.28 -17.06 -9.41
CA PHE A 158 19.16 -16.13 -9.20
C PHE A 158 19.03 -15.67 -7.74
N THR A 159 20.03 -14.94 -7.26
CA THR A 159 20.00 -14.28 -5.95
C THR A 159 19.06 -13.08 -5.92
N ASP A 160 18.96 -12.35 -7.03
CA ASP A 160 18.08 -11.20 -7.21
C ASP A 160 16.68 -11.64 -7.71
N PRO A 161 15.60 -11.32 -6.98
CA PRO A 161 14.23 -11.71 -7.34
C PRO A 161 13.75 -11.05 -8.64
N VAL A 162 14.24 -9.86 -8.97
CA VAL A 162 13.93 -9.16 -10.22
C VAL A 162 14.51 -9.92 -11.40
N VAL A 163 15.77 -10.37 -11.29
CA VAL A 163 16.44 -11.17 -12.34
C VAL A 163 15.72 -12.51 -12.54
N TYR A 164 15.26 -13.15 -11.45
CA TYR A 164 14.46 -14.37 -11.55
C TYR A 164 13.15 -14.14 -12.31
N LEU A 165 12.37 -13.11 -11.93
CA LEU A 165 11.09 -12.83 -12.58
C LEU A 165 11.26 -12.37 -14.03
N ASP A 166 12.28 -11.58 -14.36
CA ASP A 166 12.59 -11.22 -15.76
C ASP A 166 12.83 -12.47 -16.60
N ALA A 167 13.65 -13.41 -16.10
CA ALA A 167 13.89 -14.67 -16.78
C ALA A 167 12.61 -15.53 -16.90
N PHE A 168 11.79 -15.57 -15.86
CA PHE A 168 10.51 -16.29 -15.89
C PHE A 168 9.56 -15.70 -16.94
N PHE A 169 9.35 -14.38 -16.95
CA PHE A 169 8.50 -13.71 -17.93
C PHE A 169 9.04 -13.82 -19.36
N ALA A 170 10.36 -13.84 -19.55
CA ALA A 170 10.96 -14.09 -20.86
C ALA A 170 10.68 -15.51 -21.39
N LYS A 171 10.47 -16.49 -20.51
CA LYS A 171 10.07 -17.86 -20.88
C LYS A 171 8.55 -18.04 -20.96
N CYS A 172 7.79 -17.17 -20.30
CA CYS A 172 6.34 -17.23 -20.16
C CYS A 172 5.65 -16.02 -20.82
N THR A 173 6.01 -15.69 -22.06
CA THR A 173 5.64 -14.43 -22.73
C THR A 173 4.14 -14.22 -22.92
N ASN A 174 3.36 -15.30 -23.04
CA ASN A 174 1.91 -15.28 -23.22
C ASN A 174 1.14 -15.85 -22.02
N CYS A 175 1.80 -16.05 -20.90
CA CYS A 175 1.20 -16.65 -19.73
C CYS A 175 0.26 -15.68 -19.00
N GLN A 176 -0.86 -16.19 -18.51
CA GLN A 176 -1.71 -15.52 -17.54
C GLN A 176 -0.93 -15.36 -16.23
N VAL A 177 -0.56 -14.11 -15.94
CA VAL A 177 -0.07 -13.67 -14.64
C VAL A 177 -0.76 -12.35 -14.35
N ASP A 178 -1.69 -12.35 -13.42
CA ASP A 178 -2.51 -11.19 -13.07
C ASP A 178 -1.85 -10.33 -11.98
N TYR A 179 -1.06 -10.94 -11.09
CA TYR A 179 -0.40 -10.28 -9.96
C TYR A 179 1.08 -10.68 -9.86
N VAL A 180 1.91 -9.79 -9.32
CA VAL A 180 3.30 -10.10 -8.95
C VAL A 180 3.38 -10.38 -7.46
N ALA A 181 3.73 -11.61 -7.07
CA ALA A 181 3.90 -12.00 -5.69
C ALA A 181 5.36 -11.84 -5.23
N VAL A 182 5.56 -11.32 -4.02
CA VAL A 182 6.89 -11.07 -3.43
C VAL A 182 6.86 -11.29 -1.92
N HIS A 183 8.01 -11.61 -1.33
CA HIS A 183 8.21 -11.65 0.12
C HIS A 183 9.27 -10.64 0.56
N TRP A 184 9.22 -10.22 1.83
CA TRP A 184 10.14 -9.22 2.37
C TRP A 184 10.34 -9.35 3.89
N TYR A 185 11.59 -9.47 4.34
CA TYR A 185 11.91 -9.68 5.77
C TYR A 185 12.84 -8.62 6.36
N ALA A 186 13.08 -7.52 5.66
CA ALA A 186 13.93 -6.46 6.19
C ALA A 186 13.14 -5.46 7.04
N CYS A 187 13.75 -4.96 8.10
CA CYS A 187 13.14 -4.08 9.09
C CYS A 187 13.11 -2.59 8.70
N ASP A 188 13.68 -2.22 7.54
CA ASP A 188 13.75 -0.83 7.07
C ASP A 188 12.59 -0.49 6.12
N LEU A 189 11.85 0.58 6.44
CA LEU A 189 10.69 1.01 5.65
C LEU A 189 11.11 1.51 4.27
N SER A 190 12.22 2.25 4.18
CA SER A 190 12.70 2.81 2.91
C SER A 190 13.09 1.68 1.95
N ALA A 191 13.71 0.63 2.48
CA ALA A 191 14.03 -0.58 1.75
C ALA A 191 12.76 -1.34 1.29
N LEU A 192 11.71 -1.44 2.12
CA LEU A 192 10.42 -1.99 1.67
C LEU A 192 9.81 -1.15 0.53
N LYS A 193 9.79 0.18 0.66
CA LYS A 193 9.28 1.09 -0.38
C LYS A 193 10.04 0.92 -1.69
N TRP A 194 11.38 0.91 -1.61
CA TRP A 194 12.26 0.65 -2.75
C TRP A 194 11.98 -0.72 -3.38
N TYR A 195 11.91 -1.77 -2.55
CA TYR A 195 11.69 -3.14 -2.99
C TYR A 195 10.38 -3.28 -3.76
N ILE A 196 9.27 -2.76 -3.23
CA ILE A 196 7.98 -2.71 -3.94
C ILE A 196 8.09 -1.92 -5.25
N GLY A 197 8.85 -0.81 -5.26
CA GLY A 197 9.13 -0.02 -6.45
C GLY A 197 9.75 -0.79 -7.61
N LEU A 198 10.65 -1.76 -7.33
CA LEU A 198 11.30 -2.58 -8.34
C LEU A 198 10.31 -3.37 -9.21
N PHE A 199 9.24 -3.87 -8.60
CA PHE A 199 8.27 -4.75 -9.28
C PHE A 199 7.19 -3.97 -10.05
N LYS A 200 7.09 -2.64 -9.86
CA LYS A 200 6.15 -1.80 -10.63
C LYS A 200 6.40 -1.86 -12.13
N LYS A 201 7.64 -2.19 -12.56
CA LYS A 201 8.00 -2.34 -13.98
C LYS A 201 7.18 -3.39 -14.74
N TYR A 202 6.62 -4.38 -14.04
CA TYR A 202 5.81 -5.43 -14.67
C TYR A 202 4.38 -4.97 -15.00
N ASN A 203 4.00 -3.74 -14.62
CA ASN A 203 2.68 -3.15 -14.83
C ASN A 203 1.52 -4.07 -14.40
N LYS A 204 1.72 -4.73 -13.25
CA LYS A 204 0.77 -5.64 -12.61
C LYS A 204 0.66 -5.26 -11.13
N PRO A 205 -0.53 -5.40 -10.50
CA PRO A 205 -0.64 -5.17 -9.07
C PRO A 205 0.23 -6.18 -8.28
N ILE A 206 0.82 -5.69 -7.20
CA ILE A 206 1.78 -6.40 -6.36
C ILE A 206 1.08 -7.01 -5.15
N TRP A 207 1.41 -8.26 -4.85
CA TRP A 207 0.92 -9.00 -3.70
C TRP A 207 2.09 -9.35 -2.79
N LEU A 208 2.23 -8.64 -1.67
CA LEU A 208 3.28 -8.90 -0.68
C LEU A 208 2.84 -10.05 0.24
N THR A 209 3.03 -11.28 -0.19
CA THR A 209 2.45 -12.47 0.46
C THR A 209 3.14 -12.84 1.78
N GLU A 210 4.35 -12.37 2.04
CA GLU A 210 5.00 -12.51 3.34
C GLU A 210 5.76 -11.24 3.67
N PHE A 211 5.49 -10.66 4.84
CA PHE A 211 6.38 -9.64 5.38
C PHE A 211 6.43 -9.61 6.91
N ALA A 212 7.62 -9.28 7.43
CA ALA A 212 7.90 -8.98 8.83
C ALA A 212 9.26 -8.26 8.94
N CYS A 213 9.62 -7.80 10.13
CA CYS A 213 10.99 -7.39 10.44
C CYS A 213 11.78 -8.59 10.94
N GLY A 214 12.79 -9.04 10.19
CA GLY A 214 13.55 -10.27 10.47
C GLY A 214 15.05 -10.23 10.14
N ASP A 215 15.59 -9.13 9.62
CA ASP A 215 16.98 -9.02 9.17
C ASP A 215 17.95 -8.41 10.20
N ARG A 216 17.50 -8.24 11.45
CA ARG A 216 18.32 -7.76 12.56
C ARG A 216 18.81 -8.91 13.44
N PRO A 217 19.88 -8.72 14.24
CA PRO A 217 20.23 -9.65 15.31
C PRO A 217 19.00 -9.95 16.20
N HIS A 218 18.80 -11.22 16.57
CA HIS A 218 17.58 -11.67 17.24
C HIS A 218 17.30 -10.92 18.56
N ASP A 219 18.34 -10.59 19.30
CA ASP A 219 18.26 -9.81 20.55
C ASP A 219 17.83 -8.35 20.33
N GLN A 220 17.88 -7.86 19.09
CA GLN A 220 17.47 -6.50 18.70
C GLN A 220 16.06 -6.44 18.09
N ILE A 221 15.44 -7.59 17.79
CA ILE A 221 14.07 -7.67 17.30
C ILE A 221 13.12 -7.70 18.50
N THR A 222 12.99 -6.57 19.19
CA THR A 222 12.07 -6.42 20.32
C THR A 222 10.62 -6.27 19.84
N LEU A 223 9.65 -6.43 20.75
CA LEU A 223 8.24 -6.19 20.45
C LEU A 223 7.99 -4.75 19.93
N ASP A 224 8.65 -3.74 20.50
CA ASP A 224 8.52 -2.36 20.03
C ASP A 224 9.09 -2.15 18.63
N VAL A 225 10.18 -2.85 18.28
CA VAL A 225 10.71 -2.85 16.91
C VAL A 225 9.70 -3.46 15.93
N GLN A 226 9.09 -4.60 16.28
CA GLN A 226 8.05 -5.21 15.46
C GLN A 226 6.83 -4.30 15.31
N LYS A 227 6.34 -3.72 16.42
CA LYS A 227 5.17 -2.82 16.41
C LYS A 227 5.42 -1.57 15.57
N LYS A 228 6.60 -0.95 15.70
CA LYS A 228 6.97 0.23 14.90
C LYS A 228 7.02 -0.14 13.42
N TYR A 229 7.76 -1.19 13.07
CA TYR A 229 7.87 -1.62 11.67
C TYR A 229 6.51 -2.00 11.08
N MET A 230 5.70 -2.77 11.81
CA MET A 230 4.34 -3.14 11.39
C MET A 230 3.48 -1.90 11.12
N THR A 231 3.48 -0.92 12.04
CA THR A 231 2.69 0.30 11.88
C THR A 231 3.09 1.06 10.63
N ASP A 232 4.40 1.27 10.44
CA ASP A 232 4.95 2.01 9.31
C ASP A 232 4.70 1.27 7.98
N ALA A 233 5.01 -0.03 7.93
CA ALA A 233 4.86 -0.87 6.74
C ALA A 233 3.39 -1.01 6.33
N VAL A 234 2.48 -1.32 7.27
CA VAL A 234 1.05 -1.41 6.97
C VAL A 234 0.50 -0.08 6.47
N THR A 235 0.88 1.05 7.09
CA THR A 235 0.46 2.38 6.65
C THR A 235 0.87 2.66 5.19
N TYR A 236 2.10 2.30 4.83
CA TYR A 236 2.57 2.38 3.45
C TYR A 236 1.83 1.40 2.51
N LEU A 237 1.72 0.13 2.85
CA LEU A 237 1.10 -0.90 2.00
C LEU A 237 -0.39 -0.62 1.74
N GLU A 238 -1.06 -0.03 2.72
CA GLU A 238 -2.44 0.43 2.60
C GLU A 238 -2.56 1.61 1.62
N SER A 239 -1.58 2.54 1.60
CA SER A 239 -1.60 3.74 0.75
C SER A 239 -1.03 3.54 -0.65
N GLU A 240 -0.16 2.56 -0.84
CA GLU A 240 0.46 2.27 -2.13
C GLU A 240 -0.57 1.65 -3.11
N PRO A 241 -0.90 2.33 -4.23
CA PRO A 241 -1.89 1.83 -5.18
C PRO A 241 -1.44 0.58 -5.94
N ALA A 242 -0.13 0.40 -6.13
CA ALA A 242 0.39 -0.81 -6.77
C ALA A 242 0.20 -2.05 -5.88
N VAL A 243 0.09 -1.89 -4.56
CA VAL A 243 -0.10 -3.02 -3.63
C VAL A 243 -1.57 -3.42 -3.63
N PHE A 244 -1.85 -4.59 -4.17
CA PHE A 244 -3.15 -5.22 -4.19
C PHE A 244 -3.53 -5.81 -2.83
N ARG A 245 -2.62 -6.59 -2.24
CA ARG A 245 -2.81 -7.28 -0.95
C ARG A 245 -1.46 -7.51 -0.28
N TYR A 246 -1.50 -7.71 1.03
CA TYR A 246 -0.31 -8.04 1.83
C TYR A 246 -0.67 -8.95 3.00
N SER A 247 0.27 -9.77 3.46
CA SER A 247 0.06 -10.67 4.60
C SER A 247 1.25 -10.74 5.54
N TRP A 248 0.98 -10.49 6.83
CA TRP A 248 1.98 -10.57 7.87
C TRP A 248 2.45 -12.02 8.07
N PHE A 249 3.75 -12.19 8.23
CA PHE A 249 4.38 -13.45 8.63
C PHE A 249 4.80 -13.36 10.11
N SER A 250 4.16 -14.04 11.05
CA SER A 250 3.07 -15.01 10.91
C SER A 250 2.17 -14.94 12.16
N ALA A 251 1.13 -15.77 12.23
CA ALA A 251 0.28 -15.83 13.41
C ALA A 251 1.00 -16.48 14.61
N ARG A 252 1.66 -17.63 14.38
CA ARG A 252 2.57 -18.30 15.34
C ARG A 252 3.77 -18.91 14.62
N ASN A 253 4.97 -18.43 14.93
CA ASN A 253 6.25 -18.87 14.40
C ASN A 253 7.35 -18.47 15.41
N ASN A 254 8.41 -19.28 15.51
CA ASN A 254 9.50 -19.07 16.49
C ASN A 254 10.84 -18.72 15.83
N GLU A 255 10.89 -18.57 14.51
CA GLU A 255 12.08 -18.26 13.73
C GLU A 255 12.46 -16.80 13.88
N ILE A 256 11.47 -15.89 13.88
CA ILE A 256 11.69 -14.45 14.05
C ILE A 256 11.13 -14.03 15.42
N PRO A 257 11.93 -13.37 16.28
CA PRO A 257 11.46 -12.90 17.58
C PRO A 257 10.28 -11.94 17.49
N ASN A 258 9.33 -12.09 18.43
CA ASN A 258 8.19 -11.19 18.64
C ASN A 258 7.24 -11.02 17.44
N ILE A 259 7.23 -11.91 16.44
CA ILE A 259 6.35 -11.77 15.25
C ILE A 259 4.90 -12.24 15.43
N ASN A 260 4.63 -12.99 16.48
CA ASN A 260 3.39 -13.74 16.62
C ASN A 260 2.20 -12.81 16.81
N LEU A 261 1.21 -12.91 15.92
CA LEU A 261 -0.10 -12.25 16.11
C LEU A 261 -0.98 -12.97 17.14
N LEU A 262 -0.73 -14.28 17.36
CA LEU A 262 -1.54 -15.12 18.23
C LEU A 262 -0.72 -15.74 19.37
N GLY A 263 -1.30 -15.77 20.57
CA GLY A 263 -0.83 -16.51 21.74
C GLY A 263 -1.57 -17.86 21.82
N ALA A 264 -2.27 -18.13 22.93
CA ALA A 264 -3.18 -19.27 23.01
C ALA A 264 -4.31 -19.20 21.94
N SER A 265 -5.06 -20.29 21.76
CA SER A 265 -6.18 -20.34 20.80
C SER A 265 -7.17 -19.19 21.05
N GLY A 266 -7.47 -18.39 20.01
CA GLY A 266 -8.37 -17.24 20.05
C GLY A 266 -7.81 -16.00 20.73
N GLN A 267 -6.56 -16.01 21.20
CA GLN A 267 -5.95 -14.89 21.91
C GLN A 267 -4.96 -14.16 21.02
N LEU A 268 -5.26 -12.90 20.69
CA LEU A 268 -4.30 -12.02 20.03
C LEU A 268 -3.20 -11.63 21.01
N THR A 269 -1.96 -11.62 20.55
CA THR A 269 -0.86 -10.96 21.28
C THR A 269 -1.04 -9.44 21.24
N GLU A 270 -0.14 -8.70 21.90
CA GLU A 270 -0.09 -7.24 21.75
C GLU A 270 0.12 -6.82 20.28
N LEU A 271 1.03 -7.49 19.56
CA LEU A 271 1.27 -7.25 18.14
C LEU A 271 0.04 -7.63 17.28
N GLY A 272 -0.65 -8.73 17.62
CA GLY A 272 -1.89 -9.14 16.96
C GLY A 272 -3.01 -8.11 17.11
N ASN A 273 -3.20 -7.56 18.32
CA ASN A 273 -4.16 -6.50 18.57
C ASN A 273 -3.83 -5.23 17.78
N LEU A 274 -2.55 -4.86 17.68
CA LEU A 274 -2.11 -3.77 16.81
C LEU A 274 -2.49 -4.07 15.35
N TYR A 275 -2.08 -5.21 14.79
CA TYR A 275 -2.30 -5.54 13.38
C TYR A 275 -3.77 -5.46 12.94
N VAL A 276 -4.68 -6.01 13.76
CA VAL A 276 -6.11 -6.04 13.42
C VAL A 276 -6.80 -4.68 13.63
N SER A 277 -6.20 -3.77 14.41
CA SER A 277 -6.76 -2.44 14.70
C SER A 277 -6.20 -1.33 13.81
N LEU A 278 -5.11 -1.58 13.09
CA LEU A 278 -4.54 -0.60 12.16
C LEU A 278 -5.58 -0.15 11.11
N PRO A 279 -5.60 1.14 10.70
CA PRO A 279 -6.59 1.65 9.75
C PRO A 279 -6.65 0.87 8.44
N ALA A 280 -7.85 0.65 7.91
CA ALA A 280 -8.09 0.03 6.62
C ALA A 280 -8.13 1.08 5.50
N GLY A 281 -7.34 0.89 4.44
CA GLY A 281 -7.07 1.95 3.48
C GLY A 281 -5.93 2.84 3.97
N GLY A 282 -5.06 3.23 3.04
CA GLY A 282 -3.83 3.95 3.33
C GLY A 282 -4.05 5.02 4.37
N GLY A 283 -3.36 4.89 5.51
CA GLY A 283 -2.98 6.03 6.31
C GLY A 283 -1.99 6.90 5.54
N THR A 284 -2.32 7.31 4.31
CA THR A 284 -2.33 8.74 4.06
C THR A 284 -3.52 9.23 4.86
N THR A 285 -3.30 10.15 5.78
CA THR A 285 -4.22 11.27 5.88
C THR A 285 -4.79 11.51 4.46
N PRO A 286 -6.09 11.25 4.19
CA PRO A 286 -6.60 11.20 2.81
C PRO A 286 -6.14 12.45 2.08
N PRO A 287 -5.70 12.40 0.80
CA PRO A 287 -5.28 13.62 0.08
C PRO A 287 -6.27 14.72 0.44
N PRO A 288 -5.81 15.85 0.99
CA PRO A 288 -6.68 16.73 1.75
C PRO A 288 -8.03 16.94 1.08
N SER A 289 -9.10 16.56 1.76
CA SER A 289 -10.42 16.49 1.15
C SER A 289 -10.91 17.89 0.77
N GLY A 290 -11.11 18.16 -0.51
CA GLY A 290 -11.52 19.47 -1.01
C GLY A 290 -11.03 19.70 -2.44
N ASN A 291 -11.46 20.81 -3.04
CA ASN A 291 -10.91 21.22 -4.33
C ASN A 291 -9.48 21.73 -4.12
N LYS A 292 -8.56 21.39 -5.03
CA LYS A 292 -7.21 21.97 -5.06
C LYS A 292 -7.36 23.49 -5.15
N LEU A 293 -6.79 24.19 -4.17
CA LEU A 293 -6.74 25.65 -4.14
C LEU A 293 -5.45 26.09 -4.83
N THR A 294 -5.58 27.01 -5.79
CA THR A 294 -4.43 27.62 -6.46
C THR A 294 -4.00 28.87 -5.70
N PRO A 295 -2.79 28.92 -5.12
CA PRO A 295 -2.21 30.16 -4.64
C PRO A 295 -1.98 31.13 -5.80
N VAL A 296 -2.18 32.42 -5.56
CA VAL A 296 -1.88 33.49 -6.52
C VAL A 296 -0.41 33.93 -6.47
N ALA A 297 0.28 33.65 -5.36
CA ALA A 297 1.70 33.96 -5.19
C ALA A 297 2.33 33.10 -4.10
N ALA A 298 3.67 32.94 -4.17
CA ALA A 298 4.50 32.38 -3.11
C ALA A 298 5.67 33.32 -2.79
N THR A 299 5.98 33.49 -1.52
CA THR A 299 7.12 34.24 -0.99
C THR A 299 7.84 33.42 0.06
N ALA A 300 9.13 33.65 0.28
CA ALA A 300 9.91 32.91 1.28
C ALA A 300 10.82 33.84 2.07
N SER A 301 11.27 33.38 3.24
CA SER A 301 12.28 34.09 4.03
C SER A 301 13.63 34.22 3.31
N SER A 302 13.95 33.27 2.44
CA SER A 302 15.16 33.28 1.61
C SER A 302 15.03 32.31 0.43
N SER A 303 16.05 32.32 -0.44
CA SER A 303 16.26 31.30 -1.46
C SER A 303 17.73 30.90 -1.49
N GLU A 304 18.03 29.60 -1.68
CA GLU A 304 19.40 29.08 -1.83
C GLU A 304 20.10 29.74 -3.02
N SER A 305 19.40 29.89 -4.15
CA SER A 305 19.88 30.56 -5.35
C SER A 305 18.72 31.10 -6.20
N GLY A 306 19.04 31.77 -7.31
CA GLY A 306 18.03 32.23 -8.28
C GLY A 306 17.23 31.11 -8.95
N GLY A 307 17.74 29.86 -8.94
CA GLY A 307 17.05 28.68 -9.50
C GLY A 307 16.06 28.02 -8.53
N THR A 308 15.99 28.45 -7.27
CA THR A 308 15.21 27.79 -6.21
C THR A 308 14.19 28.74 -5.57
N ALA A 309 13.56 29.59 -6.39
CA ALA A 309 12.61 30.60 -5.94
C ALA A 309 11.34 29.99 -5.31
N ALA A 310 10.65 30.75 -4.47
CA ALA A 310 9.42 30.32 -3.78
C ALA A 310 8.32 29.82 -4.74
N ALA A 311 8.22 30.43 -5.93
CA ALA A 311 7.22 30.08 -6.94
C ALA A 311 7.36 28.63 -7.45
N ASN A 312 8.57 28.06 -7.40
CA ASN A 312 8.82 26.70 -7.84
C ASN A 312 8.13 25.63 -6.98
N ALA A 313 7.65 25.99 -5.78
CA ALA A 313 6.95 25.05 -4.91
C ALA A 313 5.43 25.05 -5.13
N ILE A 314 4.90 25.79 -6.12
CA ILE A 314 3.47 25.85 -6.44
C ILE A 314 3.22 25.80 -7.96
N ASP A 315 4.20 25.38 -8.74
CA ASP A 315 4.16 25.38 -10.21
C ASP A 315 3.65 24.05 -10.80
N GLY A 316 3.42 23.03 -9.95
CA GLY A 316 2.97 21.70 -10.35
C GLY A 316 4.06 20.85 -10.99
N ASN A 317 5.33 21.25 -10.92
CA ASN A 317 6.45 20.59 -11.55
C ASN A 317 7.43 20.03 -10.51
N LEU A 318 7.38 18.71 -10.29
CA LEU A 318 8.27 18.02 -9.34
C LEU A 318 9.76 17.97 -9.75
N SER A 319 10.15 18.61 -10.86
CA SER A 319 11.56 18.80 -11.25
C SER A 319 12.14 20.17 -10.84
N THR A 320 11.29 21.10 -10.41
CA THR A 320 11.65 22.39 -9.82
C THR A 320 11.40 22.35 -8.31
N ARG A 321 12.09 23.20 -7.54
CA ARG A 321 11.94 23.25 -6.08
C ARG A 321 12.16 24.66 -5.55
N TRP A 322 11.47 25.00 -4.45
CA TRP A 322 11.95 26.06 -3.57
C TRP A 322 13.02 25.49 -2.65
N SER A 323 14.04 26.29 -2.34
CA SER A 323 15.00 25.96 -1.30
C SER A 323 15.44 27.20 -0.55
N SER A 324 15.58 27.09 0.76
CA SER A 324 16.00 28.17 1.64
C SER A 324 17.53 28.24 1.81
N ALA A 325 17.99 29.35 2.37
CA ALA A 325 19.32 29.44 2.97
C ALA A 325 19.50 28.40 4.08
N PHE A 326 20.75 28.04 4.36
CA PHE A 326 21.10 26.94 5.25
C PHE A 326 21.10 27.37 6.72
N ALA A 327 19.95 27.85 7.19
CA ALA A 327 19.72 28.39 8.52
C ALA A 327 18.35 27.99 9.06
N ASP A 328 18.19 28.05 10.38
CA ASP A 328 16.91 27.84 11.07
C ASP A 328 16.58 29.09 11.89
N PRO A 329 15.32 29.59 11.91
CA PRO A 329 14.17 29.12 11.13
C PRO A 329 14.17 29.68 9.70
N GLN A 330 13.41 29.04 8.81
CA GLN A 330 13.06 29.56 7.47
C GLN A 330 11.60 29.26 7.17
N TYR A 331 11.01 29.99 6.22
CA TYR A 331 9.64 29.77 5.83
C TYR A 331 9.37 29.95 4.34
N LEU A 332 8.36 29.21 3.87
CA LEU A 332 7.67 29.41 2.61
C LEU A 332 6.22 29.81 2.91
N GLN A 333 5.74 30.87 2.29
CA GLN A 333 4.42 31.45 2.47
C GLN A 333 3.68 31.52 1.14
N LEU A 334 2.42 31.09 1.15
CA LEU A 334 1.53 31.06 0.00
C LEU A 334 0.37 32.04 0.22
N ASP A 335 0.04 32.85 -0.79
CA ASP A 335 -1.13 33.74 -0.81
C ASP A 335 -2.24 33.13 -1.67
N LEU A 336 -3.43 32.94 -1.13
CA LEU A 336 -4.62 32.44 -1.85
C LEU A 336 -5.42 33.56 -2.54
N GLY A 337 -5.02 34.84 -2.34
CA GLY A 337 -5.66 36.05 -2.85
C GLY A 337 -6.84 36.52 -1.99
N THR A 338 -7.65 35.57 -1.52
CA THR A 338 -8.76 35.79 -0.58
C THR A 338 -8.73 34.74 0.52
N ALA A 339 -9.44 34.97 1.62
CA ALA A 339 -9.62 33.95 2.64
C ALA A 339 -10.42 32.78 2.06
N LYS A 340 -9.90 31.56 2.19
CA LYS A 340 -10.54 30.32 1.75
C LYS A 340 -10.59 29.33 2.91
N LYS A 341 -11.53 28.39 2.86
CA LYS A 341 -11.53 27.27 3.82
C LYS A 341 -10.42 26.31 3.42
N ILE A 342 -9.54 25.99 4.36
CA ILE A 342 -8.41 25.07 4.18
C ILE A 342 -8.72 23.80 4.97
N SER A 343 -8.85 22.69 4.25
CA SER A 343 -9.08 21.35 4.80
C SER A 343 -7.83 20.49 4.81
N GLY A 344 -6.80 20.89 4.07
CA GLY A 344 -5.46 20.39 4.29
C GLY A 344 -4.38 20.90 3.34
N VAL A 345 -3.17 20.41 3.59
CA VAL A 345 -1.91 20.83 3.00
C VAL A 345 -1.07 19.59 2.73
N ARG A 346 -0.60 19.42 1.50
CA ARG A 346 0.38 18.39 1.14
C ARG A 346 1.73 19.04 0.87
N LEU A 347 2.79 18.48 1.46
CA LEU A 347 4.17 18.89 1.25
C LEU A 347 4.90 17.77 0.53
N THR A 348 5.57 18.07 -0.57
CA THR A 348 6.50 17.15 -1.23
C THR A 348 7.91 17.67 -1.03
N TRP A 349 8.62 17.11 -0.05
CA TRP A 349 9.99 17.47 0.26
C TRP A 349 10.99 16.88 -0.73
N GLU A 350 12.11 17.57 -0.88
CA GLU A 350 13.33 17.00 -1.47
C GLU A 350 14.11 16.20 -0.38
N ALA A 351 15.27 15.63 -0.72
CA ALA A 351 16.13 14.97 0.26
C ALA A 351 16.55 15.91 1.42
N ALA A 352 16.61 17.22 1.21
CA ALA A 352 16.76 18.23 2.24
C ALA A 352 15.38 18.73 2.74
N TYR A 353 14.98 18.28 3.92
CA TYR A 353 13.62 18.49 4.45
C TYR A 353 13.60 19.12 5.85
N GLY A 354 12.43 19.60 6.27
CA GLY A 354 12.21 20.05 7.63
C GLY A 354 12.05 18.87 8.59
N LYS A 355 12.99 18.69 9.51
CA LYS A 355 12.85 17.69 10.58
C LYS A 355 11.79 18.11 11.59
N ASP A 356 11.83 19.39 11.97
CA ASP A 356 10.79 20.01 12.79
C ASP A 356 10.25 21.22 12.04
N TYR A 357 8.93 21.31 11.91
CA TYR A 357 8.25 22.41 11.24
C TYR A 357 6.79 22.56 11.69
N GLN A 358 6.19 23.68 11.30
CA GLN A 358 4.78 23.98 11.56
C GLN A 358 4.09 24.38 10.26
N VAL A 359 2.83 23.97 10.12
CA VAL A 359 1.89 24.55 9.15
C VAL A 359 1.10 25.62 9.87
N GLN A 360 1.13 26.83 9.34
CA GLN A 360 0.48 28.00 9.93
C GLN A 360 -0.43 28.67 8.92
N VAL A 361 -1.46 29.34 9.42
CA VAL A 361 -2.42 30.09 8.63
C VAL A 361 -2.55 31.52 9.14
N SER A 362 -2.90 32.46 8.26
CA SER A 362 -3.09 33.87 8.59
C SER A 362 -4.07 34.57 7.64
N ASN A 363 -4.74 35.63 8.12
CA ASN A 363 -5.55 36.51 7.28
C ASN A 363 -4.82 37.80 6.86
N ASP A 364 -3.72 38.16 7.52
CA ASP A 364 -3.00 39.43 7.35
C ASP A 364 -1.49 39.26 7.07
N ALA A 365 -1.00 38.02 7.04
CA ALA A 365 0.42 37.65 6.94
C ALA A 365 1.31 38.16 8.09
N ALA A 366 0.72 38.66 9.18
CA ALA A 366 1.42 39.18 10.35
C ALA A 366 1.14 38.34 11.60
N ALA A 367 -0.13 38.05 11.88
CA ALA A 367 -0.56 37.19 12.97
C ALA A 367 -0.78 35.77 12.44
N TRP A 368 -0.10 34.78 13.04
CA TRP A 368 -0.09 33.40 12.56
C TRP A 368 -0.69 32.45 13.59
N THR A 369 -1.51 31.51 13.12
CA THR A 369 -2.06 30.42 13.92
C THR A 369 -1.49 29.09 13.42
N THR A 370 -0.90 28.30 14.30
CA THR A 370 -0.41 26.95 13.97
C THR A 370 -1.57 25.97 13.88
N VAL A 371 -1.68 25.29 12.75
CA VAL A 371 -2.73 24.29 12.46
C VAL A 371 -2.17 22.87 12.40
N ALA A 372 -0.86 22.71 12.23
CA ALA A 372 -0.16 21.44 12.41
C ALA A 372 1.29 21.68 12.88
N THR A 373 1.81 20.76 13.69
CA THR A 373 3.21 20.74 14.16
C THR A 373 3.79 19.37 13.90
N VAL A 374 4.98 19.32 13.32
CA VAL A 374 5.75 18.10 13.09
C VAL A 374 7.09 18.22 13.81
N VAL A 375 7.48 17.17 14.51
CA VAL A 375 8.76 17.03 15.20
C VAL A 375 9.34 15.67 14.84
N GLY A 376 10.62 15.64 14.44
CA GLY A 376 11.29 14.41 14.05
C GLY A 376 10.80 13.79 12.75
N GLY A 377 10.35 14.62 11.79
CA GLY A 377 9.90 14.19 10.47
C GLY A 377 10.95 13.38 9.70
N ASP A 378 10.48 12.64 8.69
CA ASP A 378 11.25 11.74 7.84
C ASP A 378 11.40 12.24 6.40
N GLY A 379 10.77 13.35 6.04
CA GLY A 379 10.82 13.94 4.70
C GLY A 379 9.85 13.22 3.74
N GLY A 380 10.14 13.26 2.44
CA GLY A 380 9.23 12.67 1.45
C GLY A 380 7.92 13.46 1.32
N VAL A 381 6.76 12.79 1.41
CA VAL A 381 5.45 13.44 1.26
C VAL A 381 4.74 13.48 2.61
N ASP A 382 4.40 14.69 3.06
CA ASP A 382 3.62 14.92 4.27
C ASP A 382 2.22 15.44 3.93
N ASP A 383 1.19 14.74 4.40
CA ASP A 383 -0.21 15.11 4.25
C ASP A 383 -0.81 15.60 5.57
N HIS A 384 -1.08 16.89 5.69
CA HIS A 384 -1.81 17.49 6.80
C HIS A 384 -3.29 17.61 6.43
N THR A 385 -4.15 16.82 7.06
CA THR A 385 -5.59 16.77 6.71
C THR A 385 -6.45 16.95 7.94
N GLY A 386 -7.76 17.08 7.74
CA GLY A 386 -8.69 17.37 8.83
C GLY A 386 -8.47 18.79 9.39
N LEU A 387 -7.81 19.66 8.64
CA LEU A 387 -7.67 21.06 9.01
C LEU A 387 -9.05 21.72 8.93
N SER A 388 -9.31 22.64 9.85
CA SER A 388 -10.54 23.41 9.87
C SER A 388 -10.20 24.87 10.11
N ALA A 389 -9.54 25.47 9.12
CA ALA A 389 -9.15 26.87 9.16
C ALA A 389 -9.75 27.63 7.97
N THR A 390 -10.05 28.91 8.17
CA THR A 390 -10.36 29.85 7.10
C THR A 390 -9.31 30.95 7.12
N ALA A 391 -8.52 31.04 6.05
CA ALA A 391 -7.39 31.96 5.98
C ALA A 391 -7.02 32.33 4.54
N ARG A 392 -6.34 33.46 4.36
CA ARG A 392 -5.79 33.88 3.07
C ARG A 392 -4.38 33.34 2.83
N TYR A 393 -3.58 33.27 3.88
CA TYR A 393 -2.18 32.86 3.79
C TYR A 393 -1.96 31.53 4.49
N VAL A 394 -1.10 30.71 3.91
CA VAL A 394 -0.56 29.48 4.51
C VAL A 394 0.96 29.59 4.55
N ARG A 395 1.59 29.21 5.65
CA ARG A 395 3.04 29.23 5.82
C ARG A 395 3.55 27.90 6.35
N ILE A 396 4.58 27.38 5.70
CA ILE A 396 5.39 26.26 6.19
C ILE A 396 6.58 26.88 6.92
N TYR A 397 6.58 26.78 8.24
CA TYR A 397 7.57 27.39 9.12
C TYR A 397 8.51 26.31 9.67
N GLY A 398 9.67 26.18 9.04
CA GLY A 398 10.71 25.24 9.43
C GLY A 398 11.47 25.72 10.66
N THR A 399 11.57 24.89 11.69
CA THR A 399 12.27 25.19 12.95
C THR A 399 13.53 24.36 13.18
N LYS A 400 13.64 23.21 12.51
CA LYS A 400 14.88 22.41 12.47
C LYS A 400 15.08 21.70 11.15
N ARG A 401 16.23 21.87 10.50
CA ARG A 401 16.59 21.11 9.28
C ARG A 401 16.99 19.68 9.61
N ALA A 402 16.70 18.77 8.69
CA ALA A 402 17.10 17.37 8.80
C ALA A 402 18.54 17.10 8.37
N THR A 403 19.07 17.92 7.47
CA THR A 403 20.40 17.78 6.86
C THR A 403 21.22 19.06 7.04
N GLY A 404 22.45 19.09 6.51
CA GLY A 404 23.27 20.31 6.47
C GLY A 404 22.77 21.37 5.47
N TYR A 405 21.86 21.00 4.55
CA TYR A 405 21.29 21.87 3.52
C TYR A 405 20.03 22.59 4.03
N GLY A 406 19.52 23.55 3.25
CA GLY A 406 18.29 24.30 3.54
C GLY A 406 17.02 23.42 3.52
N TYR A 407 15.90 23.96 3.98
CA TYR A 407 14.58 23.36 3.70
C TYR A 407 14.34 23.41 2.19
N SER A 408 13.88 22.29 1.60
CA SER A 408 13.63 22.18 0.17
C SER A 408 12.33 21.45 -0.14
N LEU A 409 11.44 22.10 -0.90
CA LEU A 409 10.13 21.58 -1.28
C LEU A 409 10.01 21.56 -2.80
N PHE A 410 9.70 20.40 -3.36
CA PHE A 410 9.29 20.25 -4.75
C PHE A 410 7.92 20.88 -4.97
N GLU A 411 6.96 20.63 -4.07
CA GLU A 411 5.58 21.15 -4.24
C GLU A 411 4.88 21.30 -2.88
N VAL A 412 4.02 22.31 -2.78
CA VAL A 412 3.03 22.50 -1.71
C VAL A 412 1.65 22.63 -2.32
N GLU A 413 0.77 21.66 -2.02
CA GLU A 413 -0.60 21.65 -2.52
C GLU A 413 -1.58 21.98 -1.38
N LEU A 414 -2.48 22.94 -1.63
CA LEU A 414 -3.52 23.35 -0.69
C LEU A 414 -4.88 22.83 -1.16
N PHE A 415 -5.75 22.47 -0.23
CA PHE A 415 -7.09 21.96 -0.55
C PHE A 415 -8.16 22.55 0.36
N GLY A 416 -9.36 22.69 -0.19
CA GLY A 416 -10.54 23.11 0.55
C GLY A 416 -11.61 23.71 -0.36
N THR A 417 -12.26 24.79 0.08
CA THR A 417 -13.33 25.45 -0.70
C THR A 417 -13.09 26.95 -0.80
N PRO A 418 -13.50 27.60 -1.92
CA PRO A 418 -13.41 29.04 -2.09
C PRO A 418 -14.00 29.84 -0.94
#